data_AF-A0AAW0GSR2-F1
#
_entry.id   AF-A0AAW0GSR2-F1
#
_cell.length_a   1.000
_cell.length_b   1.000
_cell.length_c   1.000
_cell.angle_alpha   90.00
_cell.angle_beta   90.00
_cell.angle_gamma   90.00
#
_symmetry.space_group_name_H-M   'P 1'
#
loop_
_entity.id
_entity.type
_entity.pdbx_description
1 polymer ?
#
loop_
_entity_poly.entity_id
_entity_poly.type
_entity_poly.pdbx_seq_one_letter_code
_entity_poly.pdbx_strand_id
1 'polypeptide(L)'
;MSEDEDDYLSDKFLLDTAATSSSQPKTYLQRRKEAERISALRNAQNRRKSRKELEQESREEGLSKSLFERAKEDEASGSGQNKALAMMMKMGFKPGQTLGRTDEEEDAEATASNAPPESPSETSEVHLGKRKASEALGDDQSSSPPSSSKHIAVPIPINEWAGKKGIGLSKRAPSPDASERLAKMAKMAEDHEHQDFRTRARQEYEERRAEGRLGPAQRTCTTLDEKAGREFNVLWLNPNNADTFPEGFLDALDDPVLVASMQRTRVGNSIEGRLKDQMQADALRSLSTTLEDVESKEDKTTLAKTPYNEEELQEAMQFLRLGPKDRLTLVLEYLRRRYAYCFWCGTEYENQEDLENNCPGPEEEDH
;
A
#
# COMPACT_ATOMS: atom_id res chain seq x y z
N MET A 1 -30.63 70.83 32.15
CA MET A 1 -31.54 70.63 31.00
C MET A 1 -30.71 69.86 29.97
N SER A 2 -30.37 68.60 30.20
CA SER A 2 -31.15 67.35 30.01
C SER A 2 -31.38 67.03 28.52
N GLU A 3 -30.59 66.11 27.94
CA GLU A 3 -30.99 65.25 26.79
C GLU A 3 -29.95 64.21 26.29
N ASP A 4 -28.88 63.85 27.02
CA ASP A 4 -27.87 62.88 26.51
C ASP A 4 -27.40 61.82 27.53
N GLU A 5 -28.19 61.54 28.57
CA GLU A 5 -27.97 60.35 29.39
C GLU A 5 -28.92 59.25 28.90
N ASP A 6 -28.38 58.30 28.13
CA ASP A 6 -29.11 57.14 27.61
C ASP A 6 -29.93 56.49 28.74
N ASP A 7 -31.24 56.73 28.72
CA ASP A 7 -32.19 56.33 29.76
C ASP A 7 -32.03 54.82 30.00
N TYR A 8 -32.01 54.39 31.27
CA TYR A 8 -31.69 53.00 31.66
C TYR A 8 -32.70 51.96 31.09
N LEU A 9 -33.81 52.44 30.52
CA LEU A 9 -34.87 51.67 29.86
C LEU A 9 -34.93 51.90 28.34
N SER A 10 -33.93 52.54 27.75
CA SER A 10 -33.87 52.80 26.30
C SER A 10 -33.68 51.51 25.48
N ASP A 11 -34.29 51.48 24.30
CA ASP A 11 -34.34 50.31 23.41
C ASP A 11 -32.96 49.80 23.00
N LYS A 12 -31.93 50.64 23.08
CA LYS A 12 -30.53 50.27 22.82
C LYS A 12 -30.03 49.19 23.80
N PHE A 13 -30.40 49.28 25.07
CA PHE A 13 -30.05 48.28 26.09
C PHE A 13 -30.95 47.03 26.00
N LEU A 14 -32.21 47.18 25.57
CA LEU A 14 -33.10 46.04 25.31
C LEU A 14 -32.68 45.23 24.07
N LEU A 15 -32.16 45.89 23.03
CA LEU A 15 -31.65 45.23 21.83
C LEU A 15 -30.31 44.52 22.09
N ASP A 16 -29.42 45.09 22.90
CA ASP A 16 -28.16 44.42 23.30
C ASP A 16 -28.44 43.16 24.15
N THR A 17 -29.43 43.22 25.04
CA THR A 17 -29.87 42.04 25.82
C THR A 17 -30.62 41.02 24.96
N ALA A 18 -31.40 41.46 23.96
CA ALA A 18 -32.05 40.58 22.98
C ALA A 18 -31.05 39.90 22.03
N ALA A 19 -30.02 40.62 21.56
CA ALA A 19 -28.94 40.08 20.73
C ALA A 19 -28.12 39.03 21.51
N THR A 20 -27.81 39.32 22.78
CA THR A 20 -27.08 38.40 23.67
C THR A 20 -27.91 37.16 24.05
N SER A 21 -29.24 37.27 24.11
CA SER A 21 -30.16 36.16 24.44
C SER A 21 -30.63 35.32 23.25
N SER A 22 -30.23 35.66 22.02
CA SER A 22 -30.55 34.89 20.81
C SER A 22 -29.84 33.52 20.73
N SER A 23 -28.80 33.30 21.54
CA SER A 23 -28.17 31.98 21.69
C SER A 23 -28.84 31.17 22.80
N GLN A 24 -30.05 30.67 22.53
CA GLN A 24 -30.65 29.64 23.39
C GLN A 24 -29.62 28.50 23.56
N PRO A 25 -29.33 28.07 24.81
CA PRO A 25 -28.37 26.99 25.02
C PRO A 25 -28.85 25.77 24.24
N LYS A 26 -28.01 25.30 23.31
CA LYS A 26 -28.33 24.12 22.48
C LYS A 26 -28.84 23.02 23.39
N THR A 27 -30.05 22.54 23.08
CA THR A 27 -30.64 21.43 23.82
C THR A 27 -29.71 20.23 23.78
N TYR A 28 -29.77 19.36 24.79
CA TYR A 28 -28.91 18.18 24.88
C TYR A 28 -28.99 17.32 23.60
N LEU A 29 -30.19 17.16 23.04
CA LEU A 29 -30.43 16.50 21.76
C LEU A 29 -29.72 17.19 20.57
N GLN A 30 -29.77 18.51 20.48
CA GLN A 30 -29.09 19.26 19.43
C GLN A 30 -27.56 19.16 19.55
N ARG A 31 -27.03 19.27 20.77
CA ARG A 31 -25.59 19.13 21.03
C ARG A 31 -25.08 17.74 20.67
N ARG A 32 -25.84 16.69 20.99
CA ARG A 32 -25.51 15.31 20.62
C ARG A 32 -25.52 15.11 19.10
N LYS A 33 -26.54 15.60 18.40
CA LYS A 33 -26.64 15.49 16.94
C LYS A 33 -25.53 16.25 16.21
N GLU A 34 -25.11 17.39 16.74
CA GLU A 34 -23.99 18.16 16.21
C GLU A 34 -22.65 17.44 16.45
N ALA A 35 -22.45 16.86 17.63
CA ALA A 35 -21.27 16.05 17.92
C ALA A 35 -21.18 14.81 17.01
N GLU A 36 -22.30 14.12 16.75
CA GLU A 36 -22.38 13.00 15.80
C GLU A 36 -22.08 13.44 14.36
N ARG A 37 -22.53 14.63 13.95
CA ARG A 37 -22.21 15.20 12.63
C ARG A 37 -20.73 15.54 12.51
N ILE A 38 -20.15 16.17 13.53
CA ILE A 38 -18.73 16.55 13.54
C ILE A 38 -17.85 15.29 13.56
N SER A 39 -18.22 14.26 14.34
CA SER A 39 -17.48 13.01 14.36
C SER A 39 -17.59 12.27 13.03
N ALA A 40 -18.76 12.26 12.39
CA ALA A 40 -18.93 11.69 11.06
C ALA A 40 -18.08 12.40 9.99
N LEU A 41 -18.02 13.75 10.04
CA LEU A 41 -17.19 14.53 9.13
C LEU A 41 -15.69 14.27 9.37
N ARG A 42 -15.26 14.22 10.63
CA ARG A 42 -13.86 13.93 10.98
C ARG A 42 -13.47 12.50 10.60
N ASN A 43 -14.38 11.54 10.78
CA ASN A 43 -14.17 10.15 10.36
C ASN A 43 -14.10 10.03 8.83
N ALA A 44 -14.93 10.79 8.09
CA ALA A 44 -14.88 10.85 6.64
C ALA A 44 -13.58 11.50 6.13
N GLN A 45 -13.09 12.55 6.79
CA GLN A 45 -11.82 13.20 6.46
C GLN A 45 -10.59 12.34 6.79
N ASN A 46 -10.63 11.59 7.90
CA ASN A 46 -9.56 10.67 8.29
C ASN A 46 -9.59 9.35 7.52
N ARG A 47 -10.66 9.07 6.77
CA ARG A 47 -10.73 7.90 5.91
C ARG A 47 -9.77 8.10 4.74
N ARG A 48 -8.81 7.18 4.60
CA ARG A 48 -7.95 7.13 3.42
C ARG A 48 -8.82 6.87 2.18
N LYS A 49 -8.79 7.80 1.22
CA LYS A 49 -9.44 7.66 -0.09
C LYS A 49 -8.89 6.42 -0.82
N SER A 50 -9.74 5.74 -1.57
CA SER A 50 -9.31 4.60 -2.40
C SER A 50 -8.41 5.06 -3.54
N ARG A 51 -7.49 4.20 -4.00
CA ARG A 51 -6.62 4.50 -5.16
C ARG A 51 -7.42 4.93 -6.40
N LYS A 52 -8.58 4.31 -6.63
CA LYS A 52 -9.46 4.64 -7.75
C LYS A 52 -10.06 6.05 -7.62
N GLU A 53 -10.42 6.46 -6.40
CA GLU A 53 -11.00 7.78 -6.12
C GLU A 53 -9.95 8.88 -6.30
N LEU A 54 -8.73 8.64 -5.82
CA LEU A 54 -7.61 9.58 -5.97
C LEU A 54 -7.23 9.76 -7.45
N GLU A 55 -7.20 8.67 -8.24
CA GLU A 55 -6.94 8.75 -9.68
C GLU A 55 -8.04 9.54 -10.41
N GLN A 56 -9.31 9.31 -10.06
CA GLN A 56 -10.43 10.07 -10.64
C GLN A 56 -10.37 11.55 -10.27
N GLU A 57 -10.13 11.87 -9.00
CA GLU A 57 -9.95 13.25 -8.54
C GLU A 57 -8.79 13.92 -9.27
N SER A 58 -7.63 13.25 -9.40
CA SER A 58 -6.49 13.78 -10.16
C SER A 58 -6.80 13.98 -11.65
N ARG A 59 -7.66 13.13 -12.23
CA ARG A 59 -8.10 13.24 -13.63
C ARG A 59 -9.07 14.40 -13.80
N GLU A 60 -10.00 14.57 -12.89
CA GLU A 60 -10.97 15.68 -12.88
C GLU A 60 -10.27 17.01 -12.60
N GLU A 61 -9.31 17.04 -11.68
CA GLU A 61 -8.43 18.19 -11.45
C GLU A 61 -7.60 18.50 -12.70
N GLY A 62 -7.04 17.48 -13.35
CA GLY A 62 -6.29 17.65 -14.60
C GLY A 62 -7.16 18.11 -15.78
N LEU A 63 -8.44 17.76 -15.80
CA LEU A 63 -9.40 18.19 -16.83
C LEU A 63 -9.98 19.59 -16.54
N SER A 64 -10.19 19.91 -15.26
CA SER A 64 -10.74 21.19 -14.81
C SER A 64 -9.71 22.31 -14.82
N LYS A 65 -8.43 22.00 -14.55
CA LYS A 65 -7.34 22.95 -14.73
C LYS A 65 -7.10 23.20 -16.20
N SER A 66 -7.29 24.45 -16.63
CA SER A 66 -6.99 24.84 -18.00
C SER A 66 -5.48 24.67 -18.29
N LEU A 67 -5.13 24.27 -19.53
CA LEU A 67 -3.72 24.14 -19.95
C LEU A 67 -2.91 25.44 -19.73
N PHE A 68 -3.58 26.59 -19.75
CA PHE A 68 -2.98 27.90 -19.48
C PHE A 68 -2.72 28.16 -18.00
N GLU A 69 -3.63 27.75 -17.12
CA GLU A 69 -3.47 27.89 -15.66
C GLU A 69 -2.35 27.00 -15.16
N ARG A 70 -2.31 25.75 -15.65
CA ARG A 70 -1.18 24.84 -15.40
C ARG A 70 0.16 25.39 -15.91
N ALA A 71 0.17 26.00 -17.09
CA ALA A 71 1.40 26.62 -17.63
C ALA A 71 1.86 27.84 -16.81
N LYS A 72 0.94 28.63 -16.27
CA LYS A 72 1.27 29.73 -15.33
C LYS A 72 1.79 29.20 -14.00
N GLU A 73 1.20 28.13 -13.47
CA GLU A 73 1.68 27.44 -12.26
C GLU A 73 3.09 26.88 -12.47
N ASP A 74 3.36 26.24 -13.62
CA ASP A 74 4.67 25.68 -13.97
C ASP A 74 5.73 26.79 -14.13
N GLU A 75 5.39 27.90 -14.79
CA GLU A 75 6.25 29.09 -14.92
C GLU A 75 6.55 29.74 -13.56
N ALA A 76 5.56 29.83 -12.67
CA ALA A 76 5.73 30.34 -11.30
C ALA A 76 6.55 29.38 -10.40
N SER A 77 6.46 28.07 -10.66
CA SER A 77 7.17 26.99 -9.99
C SER A 77 8.62 26.82 -10.49
N GLY A 78 9.03 27.54 -11.54
CA GLY A 78 10.37 27.43 -12.12
C GLY A 78 10.57 26.19 -13.00
N SER A 79 9.51 25.44 -13.28
CA SER A 79 9.48 24.41 -14.32
C SER A 79 9.23 25.13 -15.65
N GLY A 80 10.31 25.45 -16.38
CA GLY A 80 10.29 26.32 -17.56
C GLY A 80 9.14 26.05 -18.56
N GLN A 81 8.83 27.07 -19.36
CA GLN A 81 7.64 27.14 -20.23
C GLN A 81 7.29 25.82 -20.94
N ASN A 82 6.02 25.43 -20.86
CA ASN A 82 5.50 24.24 -21.53
C ASN A 82 5.73 24.30 -23.05
N LYS A 83 6.72 23.55 -23.55
CA LYS A 83 7.15 23.53 -24.96
C LYS A 83 6.00 23.28 -25.94
N ALA A 84 5.00 22.48 -25.53
CA ALA A 84 3.81 22.22 -26.31
C ALA A 84 2.93 23.46 -26.50
N LEU A 85 2.77 24.29 -25.46
CA LEU A 85 2.05 25.56 -25.54
C LEU A 85 2.82 26.56 -26.42
N ALA A 86 4.14 26.62 -26.27
CA ALA A 86 5.00 27.45 -27.12
C ALA A 86 4.93 27.03 -28.60
N MET A 87 4.89 25.72 -28.87
CA MET A 87 4.69 25.19 -30.23
C MET A 87 3.30 25.51 -30.77
N MET A 88 2.26 25.42 -29.94
CA MET A 88 0.87 25.73 -30.31
C MET A 88 0.71 27.23 -30.65
N MET A 89 1.29 28.12 -29.83
CA MET A 89 1.35 29.56 -30.11
C MET A 89 2.10 29.85 -31.42
N LYS A 90 3.22 29.15 -31.67
CA LYS A 90 4.00 29.28 -32.90
C LYS A 90 3.28 28.75 -34.14
N MET A 91 2.35 27.82 -33.97
CA MET A 91 1.45 27.33 -35.02
C MET A 91 0.18 28.18 -35.19
N GLY A 92 0.12 29.37 -34.56
CA GLY A 92 -0.97 30.34 -34.77
C GLY A 92 -2.09 30.28 -33.74
N PHE A 93 -1.97 29.50 -32.66
CA PHE A 93 -2.97 29.47 -31.60
C PHE A 93 -2.91 30.72 -30.72
N LYS A 94 -3.97 31.52 -30.76
CA LYS A 94 -4.17 32.65 -29.84
C LYS A 94 -5.18 32.24 -28.76
N PRO A 95 -4.91 32.52 -27.47
CA PRO A 95 -5.86 32.22 -26.39
C PRO A 95 -7.23 32.86 -26.70
N GLY A 96 -8.26 32.03 -26.86
CA GLY A 96 -9.62 32.48 -27.22
C GLY A 96 -10.01 32.38 -28.70
N GLN A 97 -9.09 31.97 -29.58
CA GLN A 97 -9.38 31.72 -31.00
C GLN A 97 -9.38 30.21 -31.28
N THR A 98 -10.32 29.72 -32.09
CA THR A 98 -10.35 28.32 -32.53
C THR A 98 -9.19 28.03 -33.47
N LEU A 99 -8.52 26.89 -33.27
CA LEU A 99 -7.40 26.48 -34.10
C LEU A 99 -7.91 26.01 -35.47
N GLY A 100 -7.65 26.77 -36.53
CA GLY A 100 -8.05 26.44 -37.89
C GLY A 100 -8.18 27.69 -38.77
N ARG A 101 -8.11 27.50 -40.09
CA ARG A 101 -8.31 28.57 -41.07
C ARG A 101 -9.77 29.02 -40.98
N THR A 102 -10.00 30.27 -40.63
CA THR A 102 -11.32 30.90 -40.79
C THR A 102 -11.48 31.23 -42.27
N ASP A 103 -12.62 30.89 -42.86
CA ASP A 103 -12.90 30.98 -44.32
C ASP A 103 -12.93 32.43 -44.88
N GLU A 104 -12.25 33.39 -44.25
CA GLU A 104 -12.27 34.82 -44.59
C GLU A 104 -10.97 35.30 -45.28
N GLU A 105 -10.02 34.41 -45.55
CA GLU A 105 -8.72 34.77 -46.19
C GLU A 105 -8.44 33.93 -47.45
N GLU A 106 -9.33 34.02 -48.46
CA GLU A 106 -9.09 33.49 -49.82
C GLU A 106 -9.12 34.55 -50.94
N ASP A 107 -9.18 35.85 -50.62
CA ASP A 107 -9.20 36.92 -51.63
C ASP A 107 -7.89 37.73 -51.67
N ALA A 108 -6.73 37.08 -51.89
CA ALA A 108 -5.49 37.84 -52.09
C ALA A 108 -4.35 37.16 -52.87
N GLU A 109 -4.53 36.10 -53.65
CA GLU A 109 -3.44 35.66 -54.54
C GLU A 109 -3.89 34.76 -55.71
N ALA A 110 -4.36 35.36 -56.82
CA ALA A 110 -4.30 34.76 -58.16
C ALA A 110 -4.70 35.78 -59.25
N THR A 111 -3.77 36.64 -59.66
CA THR A 111 -3.87 37.39 -60.93
C THR A 111 -2.80 36.93 -61.90
N ALA A 112 -3.16 36.00 -62.80
CA ALA A 112 -2.72 35.96 -64.21
C ALA A 112 -3.17 34.66 -64.89
N SER A 113 -4.33 34.68 -65.58
CA SER A 113 -4.48 34.29 -66.99
C SER A 113 -5.94 33.99 -67.37
N ASN A 114 -6.51 34.87 -68.21
CA ASN A 114 -7.50 34.66 -69.28
C ASN A 114 -8.69 33.67 -69.12
N ALA A 115 -9.88 34.26 -68.94
CA ALA A 115 -11.07 34.23 -69.82
C ALA A 115 -11.84 32.90 -70.14
N PRO A 116 -13.18 32.97 -70.38
CA PRO A 116 -14.22 31.99 -69.96
C PRO A 116 -15.07 31.46 -71.17
N PRO A 117 -16.36 31.00 -71.07
CA PRO A 117 -17.21 30.42 -70.01
C PRO A 117 -17.76 29.00 -70.43
N GLU A 118 -18.53 28.20 -69.69
CA GLU A 118 -19.99 28.27 -69.47
C GLU A 118 -20.47 27.04 -68.66
N SER A 119 -21.63 27.21 -68.03
CA SER A 119 -22.38 26.41 -67.06
C SER A 119 -23.35 25.39 -67.73
N PRO A 120 -24.45 24.91 -67.10
CA PRO A 120 -24.62 24.11 -65.87
C PRO A 120 -25.55 22.89 -66.11
N SER A 121 -25.72 22.01 -65.10
CA SER A 121 -27.01 21.40 -64.70
C SER A 121 -26.76 20.26 -63.69
N GLU A 122 -27.13 20.42 -62.41
CA GLU A 122 -28.39 19.90 -61.82
C GLU A 122 -28.46 18.36 -61.87
N THR A 123 -28.39 17.61 -60.77
CA THR A 123 -29.49 17.35 -59.80
C THR A 123 -28.95 16.28 -58.82
N SER A 124 -29.06 16.44 -57.49
CA SER A 124 -30.03 15.74 -56.63
C SER A 124 -30.38 14.33 -57.13
N GLU A 125 -30.31 13.23 -56.39
CA GLU A 125 -30.63 13.03 -54.98
C GLU A 125 -30.59 11.49 -54.74
N VAL A 126 -30.50 11.05 -53.46
CA VAL A 126 -30.93 9.75 -52.88
C VAL A 126 -30.41 8.40 -53.49
N HIS A 127 -30.17 7.29 -52.80
CA HIS A 127 -30.70 6.75 -51.55
C HIS A 127 -29.88 5.52 -51.06
N LEU A 128 -30.08 5.16 -49.78
CA LEU A 128 -29.60 3.99 -49.04
C LEU A 128 -29.96 2.62 -49.66
N GLY A 129 -29.20 1.56 -49.34
CA GLY A 129 -29.78 0.20 -49.33
C GLY A 129 -28.86 -1.04 -49.33
N LYS A 130 -28.33 -1.40 -48.15
CA LYS A 130 -28.19 -2.74 -47.52
C LYS A 130 -28.27 -4.07 -48.33
N ARG A 131 -27.51 -5.06 -47.80
CA ARG A 131 -27.57 -6.57 -47.86
C ARG A 131 -26.63 -7.18 -48.94
N LYS A 132 -25.97 -8.33 -48.76
CA LYS A 132 -26.37 -9.60 -48.12
C LYS A 132 -25.15 -10.55 -47.95
N ALA A 133 -25.31 -11.59 -47.14
CA ALA A 133 -24.38 -12.68 -46.83
C ALA A 133 -24.57 -13.94 -47.71
N SER A 134 -23.56 -14.84 -47.71
CA SER A 134 -23.61 -16.31 -47.95
C SER A 134 -22.20 -16.89 -47.70
N GLU A 135 -21.93 -17.68 -46.64
CA GLU A 135 -22.01 -19.16 -46.49
C GLU A 135 -21.19 -20.03 -47.46
N ALA A 136 -20.27 -20.86 -46.91
CA ALA A 136 -20.14 -22.31 -47.18
C ALA A 136 -19.05 -23.00 -46.29
N LEU A 137 -19.25 -24.30 -46.06
CA LEU A 137 -18.72 -25.24 -45.04
C LEU A 137 -17.34 -25.89 -45.36
N GLY A 138 -16.71 -26.53 -44.35
CA GLY A 138 -15.89 -27.75 -44.54
C GLY A 138 -14.69 -28.00 -43.60
N ASP A 139 -14.90 -28.92 -42.63
CA ASP A 139 -14.03 -30.02 -42.15
C ASP A 139 -12.57 -29.87 -41.63
N ASP A 140 -12.39 -30.36 -40.40
CA ASP A 140 -11.39 -31.35 -39.91
C ASP A 140 -9.96 -31.02 -39.39
N GLN A 141 -9.68 -31.67 -38.26
CA GLN A 141 -8.40 -32.11 -37.64
C GLN A 141 -7.25 -31.15 -37.23
N SER A 142 -7.06 -31.09 -35.91
CA SER A 142 -5.79 -31.29 -35.17
C SER A 142 -4.65 -30.25 -35.22
N SER A 143 -3.95 -30.17 -34.07
CA SER A 143 -2.61 -29.62 -33.81
C SER A 143 -2.48 -28.15 -33.34
N SER A 144 -2.04 -28.04 -32.08
CA SER A 144 -1.00 -27.16 -31.50
C SER A 144 -0.86 -25.68 -31.94
N PRO A 145 -0.49 -24.76 -31.02
CA PRO A 145 -0.39 -23.34 -31.32
C PRO A 145 0.82 -23.05 -32.23
N PRO A 146 0.70 -22.19 -33.26
CA PRO A 146 1.87 -21.67 -33.93
C PRO A 146 2.51 -20.57 -33.07
N SER A 147 3.75 -20.81 -32.65
CA SER A 147 4.67 -19.78 -32.17
C SER A 147 4.92 -18.77 -33.30
N SER A 148 4.20 -17.64 -33.30
CA SER A 148 4.57 -16.50 -34.15
C SER A 148 5.71 -15.74 -33.49
N SER A 149 6.92 -16.06 -33.93
CA SER A 149 8.12 -15.27 -33.73
C SER A 149 7.85 -13.82 -34.13
N LYS A 150 7.77 -12.91 -33.16
CA LYS A 150 7.76 -11.47 -33.44
C LYS A 150 9.09 -11.13 -34.13
N HIS A 151 9.04 -10.86 -35.43
CA HIS A 151 10.18 -10.32 -36.16
C HIS A 151 10.62 -9.03 -35.46
N ILE A 152 11.93 -8.94 -35.17
CA ILE A 152 12.54 -7.76 -34.57
C ILE A 152 12.28 -6.58 -35.52
N ALA A 153 11.45 -5.62 -35.11
CA ALA A 153 11.04 -4.46 -35.90
C ALA A 153 12.12 -3.37 -35.98
N VAL A 154 13.32 -3.65 -35.48
CA VAL A 154 14.49 -2.79 -35.60
C VAL A 154 15.47 -3.51 -36.53
N PRO A 155 15.87 -2.89 -37.66
CA PRO A 155 16.84 -3.52 -38.55
C PRO A 155 18.11 -3.85 -37.76
N ILE A 156 18.59 -5.09 -37.91
CA ILE A 156 19.86 -5.54 -37.30
C ILE A 156 20.95 -4.57 -37.79
N PRO A 157 21.71 -3.93 -36.89
CA PRO A 157 22.74 -2.99 -37.30
C PRO A 157 23.77 -3.74 -38.15
N ILE A 158 23.87 -3.34 -39.42
CA ILE A 158 24.88 -3.87 -40.33
C ILE A 158 26.21 -3.28 -39.89
N ASN A 159 26.96 -4.04 -39.10
CA ASN A 159 28.36 -3.76 -38.87
C ASN A 159 29.11 -4.20 -40.12
N GLU A 160 29.38 -3.26 -41.02
CA GLU A 160 30.23 -3.50 -42.17
C GLU A 160 31.58 -4.02 -41.68
N TRP A 161 31.90 -5.25 -42.06
CA TRP A 161 33.21 -5.85 -41.86
C TRP A 161 34.24 -4.95 -42.55
N ALA A 162 34.89 -4.08 -41.77
CA ALA A 162 36.10 -3.39 -42.21
C ALA A 162 37.19 -4.46 -42.25
N GLY A 163 37.42 -5.04 -43.44
CA GLY A 163 38.02 -6.36 -43.58
C GLY A 163 39.37 -6.59 -42.92
N LYS A 164 39.71 -7.87 -42.70
CA LYS A 164 40.98 -8.43 -42.17
C LYS A 164 41.85 -7.40 -41.41
N LYS A 165 41.30 -6.77 -40.38
CA LYS A 165 42.07 -5.95 -39.45
C LYS A 165 42.80 -6.93 -38.53
N GLY A 166 44.12 -7.03 -38.71
CA GLY A 166 44.95 -8.02 -38.04
C GLY A 166 44.67 -8.09 -36.53
N ILE A 167 44.66 -9.31 -36.00
CA ILE A 167 44.67 -9.63 -34.57
C ILE A 167 45.84 -8.84 -33.96
N GLY A 168 45.56 -7.70 -33.32
CA GLY A 168 46.58 -6.83 -32.74
C GLY A 168 46.35 -5.32 -32.85
N LEU A 169 45.47 -4.84 -33.75
CA LEU A 169 45.26 -3.39 -33.95
C LEU A 169 43.94 -2.83 -33.39
N SER A 170 43.08 -3.67 -32.81
CA SER A 170 41.90 -3.18 -32.10
C SER A 170 42.28 -2.86 -30.66
N LYS A 171 42.26 -1.57 -30.30
CA LYS A 171 42.40 -1.14 -28.90
C LYS A 171 41.24 -1.80 -28.13
N ARG A 172 41.57 -2.64 -27.14
CA ARG A 172 40.56 -3.21 -26.23
C ARG A 172 39.74 -2.04 -25.67
N ALA A 173 38.43 -2.22 -25.56
CA ALA A 173 37.59 -1.23 -24.90
C ALA A 173 38.24 -0.89 -23.53
N PRO A 174 38.36 0.40 -23.17
CA PRO A 174 38.86 0.79 -21.87
C PRO A 174 38.13 -0.01 -20.80
N SER A 175 38.85 -0.57 -19.83
CA SER A 175 38.20 -1.25 -18.71
C SER A 175 37.17 -0.29 -18.11
N PRO A 176 35.95 -0.76 -17.80
CA PRO A 176 34.88 0.10 -17.32
C PRO A 176 35.38 0.92 -16.15
N ASP A 177 35.15 2.22 -16.23
CA ASP A 177 35.66 3.18 -15.26
C ASP A 177 35.08 2.85 -13.87
N ALA A 178 35.75 3.30 -12.80
CA ALA A 178 35.27 3.05 -11.43
C ALA A 178 33.83 3.56 -11.24
N SER A 179 33.49 4.68 -11.86
CA SER A 179 32.13 5.24 -11.87
C SER A 179 31.10 4.34 -12.56
N GLU A 180 31.44 3.75 -13.71
CA GLU A 180 30.55 2.85 -14.46
C GLU A 180 30.32 1.53 -13.71
N ARG A 181 31.35 1.01 -13.03
CA ARG A 181 31.21 -0.18 -12.16
C ARG A 181 30.29 0.10 -10.99
N LEU A 182 30.42 1.26 -10.34
CA LEU A 182 29.54 1.67 -9.24
C LEU A 182 28.11 1.90 -9.73
N ALA A 183 27.90 2.55 -10.87
CA ALA A 183 26.57 2.74 -11.44
C ALA A 183 25.90 1.41 -11.84
N LYS A 184 26.68 0.44 -12.35
CA LYS A 184 26.19 -0.90 -12.64
C LYS A 184 25.84 -1.68 -11.36
N MET A 185 26.64 -1.54 -10.31
CA MET A 185 26.35 -2.12 -8.99
C MET A 185 25.08 -1.50 -8.38
N ALA A 186 24.89 -0.19 -8.50
CA ALA A 186 23.69 0.50 -8.04
C ALA A 186 22.42 0.04 -8.79
N LYS A 187 22.47 -0.04 -10.13
CA LYS A 187 21.35 -0.56 -10.92
C LYS A 187 21.01 -2.01 -10.60
N MET A 188 22.03 -2.86 -10.41
CA MET A 188 21.82 -4.25 -10.01
C MET A 188 21.16 -4.37 -8.62
N ALA A 189 21.43 -3.43 -7.71
CA ALA A 189 20.76 -3.38 -6.41
C ALA A 189 19.29 -2.93 -6.54
N GLU A 190 19.02 -1.87 -7.29
CA GLU A 190 17.64 -1.38 -7.55
C GLU A 190 16.76 -2.41 -8.28
N ASP A 191 17.32 -3.14 -9.27
CA ASP A 191 16.60 -4.19 -9.99
C ASP A 191 16.23 -5.38 -9.07
N HIS A 192 17.07 -5.67 -8.06
CA HIS A 192 16.79 -6.70 -7.05
C HIS A 192 15.67 -6.24 -6.09
N GLU A 193 15.67 -4.97 -5.67
CA GLU A 193 14.64 -4.40 -4.78
C GLU A 193 13.21 -4.49 -5.36
N HIS A 194 13.05 -4.38 -6.68
CA HIS A 194 11.75 -4.51 -7.32
C HIS A 194 11.22 -5.96 -7.35
N GLN A 195 12.10 -6.96 -7.48
CA GLN A 195 11.71 -8.36 -7.32
C GLN A 195 11.46 -8.69 -5.84
N ASP A 196 12.21 -8.06 -4.92
CA ASP A 196 12.03 -8.19 -3.48
C ASP A 196 10.66 -7.69 -3.02
N PHE A 197 10.06 -6.67 -3.64
CA PHE A 197 8.74 -6.20 -3.22
C PHE A 197 7.68 -7.30 -3.34
N ARG A 198 7.67 -8.06 -4.45
CA ARG A 198 6.69 -9.14 -4.66
C ARG A 198 6.92 -10.29 -3.69
N THR A 199 8.19 -10.64 -3.47
CA THR A 199 8.58 -11.70 -2.52
C THR A 199 8.26 -11.30 -1.08
N ARG A 200 8.56 -10.07 -0.68
CA ARG A 200 8.24 -9.51 0.64
C ARG A 200 6.72 -9.45 0.86
N ALA A 201 5.97 -8.97 -0.12
CA ALA A 201 4.51 -8.93 -0.03
C ALA A 201 3.90 -10.34 0.07
N ARG A 202 4.48 -11.32 -0.64
CA ARG A 202 4.09 -12.73 -0.53
C ARG A 202 4.41 -13.27 0.87
N GLN A 203 5.64 -13.04 1.36
CA GLN A 203 6.06 -13.48 2.68
C GLN A 203 5.20 -12.87 3.79
N GLU A 204 4.95 -11.56 3.76
CA GLU A 204 4.10 -10.87 4.73
C GLU A 204 2.66 -11.42 4.70
N TYR A 205 2.14 -11.72 3.50
CA TYR A 205 0.83 -12.37 3.37
C TYR A 205 0.83 -13.79 3.97
N GLU A 206 1.85 -14.60 3.69
CA GLU A 206 2.01 -15.94 4.25
C GLU A 206 2.14 -15.91 5.78
N GLU A 207 2.95 -14.99 6.32
CA GLU A 207 3.13 -14.81 7.76
C GLU A 207 1.81 -14.39 8.42
N ARG A 208 1.11 -13.42 7.85
CA ARG A 208 -0.20 -12.98 8.37
C ARG A 208 -1.26 -14.09 8.29
N ARG A 209 -1.22 -14.91 7.24
CA ARG A 209 -2.08 -16.09 7.10
C ARG A 209 -1.74 -17.13 8.18
N ALA A 210 -0.46 -17.38 8.41
CA ALA A 210 0.01 -18.31 9.44
C ALA A 210 -0.38 -17.84 10.84
N GLU A 211 -0.20 -16.55 11.16
CA GLU A 211 -0.64 -15.95 12.44
C GLU A 211 -2.13 -16.16 12.70
N GLY A 212 -2.98 -15.98 11.69
CA GLY A 212 -4.41 -16.20 11.80
C GLY A 212 -4.79 -17.65 12.15
N ARG A 213 -3.94 -18.62 11.78
CA ARG A 213 -4.15 -20.06 12.00
C ARG A 213 -3.45 -20.60 13.24
N LEU A 214 -2.34 -19.98 13.63
CA LEU A 214 -1.53 -20.33 14.79
C LEU A 214 -2.38 -20.34 16.07
N GLY A 215 -3.17 -19.29 16.30
CA GLY A 215 -4.02 -19.19 17.50
C GLY A 215 -5.06 -20.33 17.62
N PRO A 216 -5.85 -20.64 16.58
CA PRO A 216 -6.69 -21.85 16.57
C PRO A 216 -5.91 -23.16 16.76
N ALA A 217 -4.77 -23.34 16.08
CA ALA A 217 -3.97 -24.57 16.17
C ALA A 217 -3.40 -24.78 17.59
N GLN A 218 -2.97 -23.72 18.26
CA GLN A 218 -2.51 -23.81 19.64
C GLN A 218 -3.65 -24.07 20.62
N ARG A 219 -4.85 -23.53 20.38
CA ARG A 219 -6.04 -23.88 21.18
C ARG A 219 -6.40 -25.35 21.03
N THR A 220 -6.31 -25.92 19.82
CA THR A 220 -6.49 -27.37 19.66
C THR A 220 -5.40 -28.14 20.39
N CYS A 221 -4.15 -27.68 20.31
CA CYS A 221 -3.02 -28.27 21.02
C CYS A 221 -3.22 -28.28 22.53
N THR A 222 -3.59 -27.14 23.14
CA THR A 222 -3.87 -27.05 24.58
C THR A 222 -4.98 -28.02 24.98
N THR A 223 -6.08 -28.08 24.23
CA THR A 223 -7.20 -28.98 24.58
C THR A 223 -6.85 -30.46 24.49
N LEU A 224 -6.01 -30.87 23.53
CA LEU A 224 -5.58 -32.26 23.39
C LEU A 224 -4.52 -32.64 24.42
N ASP A 225 -3.62 -31.71 24.73
CA ASP A 225 -2.63 -31.87 25.78
C ASP A 225 -3.28 -31.96 27.17
N GLU A 226 -4.27 -31.11 27.47
CA GLU A 226 -5.05 -31.15 28.72
C GLU A 226 -5.78 -32.49 28.87
N LYS A 227 -6.40 -33.01 27.80
CA LYS A 227 -7.02 -34.34 27.78
C LYS A 227 -6.02 -35.46 28.05
N ALA A 228 -4.77 -35.28 27.61
CA ALA A 228 -3.67 -36.21 27.88
C ALA A 228 -3.00 -35.99 29.25
N GLY A 229 -3.46 -35.01 30.05
CA GLY A 229 -2.93 -34.72 31.38
C GLY A 229 -1.60 -33.95 31.39
N ARG A 230 -1.27 -33.21 30.33
CA ARG A 230 -0.09 -32.34 30.29
C ARG A 230 -0.44 -30.95 30.81
N GLU A 231 0.32 -30.47 31.79
CA GLU A 231 0.07 -29.17 32.44
C GLU A 231 0.75 -28.00 31.70
N PHE A 232 1.86 -28.25 31.00
CA PHE A 232 2.60 -27.23 30.27
C PHE A 232 3.24 -27.79 29.01
N ASN A 233 3.22 -26.99 27.94
CA ASN A 233 3.95 -27.24 26.71
C ASN A 233 4.41 -25.90 26.11
N VAL A 234 5.67 -25.86 25.69
CA VAL A 234 6.32 -24.70 25.07
C VAL A 234 5.55 -24.22 23.82
N LEU A 235 4.95 -25.14 23.08
CA LEU A 235 4.23 -24.84 21.83
C LEU A 235 2.95 -24.01 22.02
N TRP A 236 2.45 -23.92 23.26
CA TRP A 236 1.28 -23.11 23.57
C TRP A 236 1.57 -21.61 23.49
N LEU A 237 2.83 -21.21 23.74
CA LEU A 237 3.21 -19.82 23.96
C LEU A 237 2.96 -18.92 22.74
N ASN A 238 2.43 -17.73 22.99
CA ASN A 238 2.09 -16.76 21.95
C ASN A 238 2.53 -15.34 22.29
N PRO A 239 3.44 -14.73 21.54
CA PRO A 239 3.88 -13.35 21.79
C PRO A 239 2.73 -12.33 21.61
N ASN A 240 1.72 -12.65 20.79
CA ASN A 240 0.57 -11.78 20.58
C ASN A 240 -0.47 -11.85 21.71
N ASN A 241 -0.46 -12.93 22.50
CA ASN A 241 -1.43 -13.16 23.58
C ASN A 241 -0.67 -13.31 24.91
N ALA A 242 -0.69 -12.26 25.71
CA ALA A 242 -0.04 -12.23 27.01
C ALA A 242 -0.52 -13.34 27.96
N ASP A 243 -1.81 -13.69 27.88
CA ASP A 243 -2.46 -14.62 28.79
C ASP A 243 -1.99 -16.06 28.61
N THR A 244 -1.23 -16.35 27.55
CA THR A 244 -0.70 -17.68 27.29
C THR A 244 0.60 -17.98 28.04
N PHE A 245 1.22 -16.96 28.64
CA PHE A 245 2.44 -17.14 29.43
C PHE A 245 2.11 -17.46 30.89
N PRO A 246 2.66 -18.54 31.47
CA PRO A 246 2.57 -18.79 32.90
C PRO A 246 3.18 -17.66 33.74
N GLU A 247 2.68 -17.47 34.96
CA GLU A 247 3.20 -16.44 35.87
C GLU A 247 4.71 -16.62 36.12
N GLY A 248 5.45 -15.51 36.06
CA GLY A 248 6.91 -15.50 36.22
C GLY A 248 7.71 -16.09 35.05
N PHE A 249 7.08 -16.71 34.05
CA PHE A 249 7.81 -17.30 32.91
C PHE A 249 8.48 -16.23 32.03
N LEU A 250 7.82 -15.10 31.81
CA LEU A 250 8.39 -13.99 31.03
C LEU A 250 9.58 -13.32 31.73
N ASP A 251 9.54 -13.23 33.05
CA ASP A 251 10.64 -12.70 33.87
C ASP A 251 11.83 -13.65 33.82
N ALA A 252 11.56 -14.96 33.84
CA ALA A 252 12.57 -16.01 33.74
C ALA A 252 13.32 -16.03 32.40
N LEU A 253 12.67 -15.65 31.30
CA LEU A 253 13.27 -15.69 29.95
C LEU A 253 14.27 -14.57 29.68
N ASP A 254 14.23 -13.47 30.45
CA ASP A 254 15.16 -12.33 30.35
C ASP A 254 15.45 -11.81 28.90
N ASP A 255 14.51 -11.97 27.95
CA ASP A 255 14.71 -11.54 26.56
C ASP A 255 14.13 -10.13 26.31
N PRO A 256 14.96 -9.08 26.23
CA PRO A 256 14.49 -7.71 26.06
C PRO A 256 13.81 -7.46 24.72
N VAL A 257 14.15 -8.24 23.67
CA VAL A 257 13.56 -8.10 22.34
C VAL A 257 12.14 -8.65 22.35
N LEU A 258 11.94 -9.80 22.99
CA LEU A 258 10.63 -10.41 23.16
C LEU A 258 9.72 -9.50 23.98
N VAL A 259 10.18 -8.98 25.11
CA VAL A 259 9.42 -8.05 25.97
C VAL A 259 9.03 -6.80 25.19
N ALA A 260 9.96 -6.20 24.45
CA ALA A 260 9.68 -5.03 23.62
C ALA A 260 8.71 -5.36 22.45
N SER A 261 8.73 -6.58 21.91
CA SER A 261 7.77 -7.02 20.89
C SER A 261 6.35 -7.13 21.47
N MET A 262 6.19 -7.76 22.64
CA MET A 262 4.89 -7.92 23.30
C MET A 262 4.30 -6.59 23.75
N GLN A 263 5.14 -5.67 24.25
CA GLN A 263 4.70 -4.31 24.60
C GLN A 263 4.15 -3.58 23.38
N ARG A 264 4.80 -3.67 22.22
CA ARG A 264 4.31 -3.08 20.96
C ARG A 264 2.97 -3.68 20.54
N THR A 265 2.79 -4.99 20.64
CA THR A 265 1.52 -5.65 20.26
C THR A 265 0.37 -5.29 21.21
N ARG A 266 0.62 -5.19 22.52
CA ARG A 266 -0.38 -4.76 23.52
C ARG A 266 -0.89 -3.34 23.25
N VAL A 267 0.00 -2.46 22.84
CA VAL A 267 -0.28 -1.02 22.64
C VAL A 267 -0.89 -0.76 21.25
N GLY A 268 -0.57 -1.57 20.24
CA GLY A 268 -1.04 -1.41 18.86
C GLY A 268 -2.54 -1.63 18.63
N ASN A 269 -3.22 -2.36 19.52
CA ASN A 269 -4.62 -2.77 19.33
C ASN A 269 -5.65 -1.82 19.97
N SER A 270 -5.22 -0.86 20.80
CA SER A 270 -6.10 0.14 21.42
C SER A 270 -5.76 1.56 20.95
N ILE A 271 -6.78 2.36 20.63
CA ILE A 271 -6.64 3.79 20.27
C ILE A 271 -5.88 4.55 21.36
N GLU A 272 -6.10 4.17 22.62
CA GLU A 272 -5.44 4.76 23.78
C GLU A 272 -3.94 4.45 23.81
N GLY A 273 -3.56 3.24 23.38
CA GLY A 273 -2.16 2.84 23.29
C GLY A 273 -1.41 3.66 22.25
N ARG A 274 -1.99 3.82 21.06
CA ARG A 274 -1.43 4.66 19.99
C ARG A 274 -1.29 6.13 20.40
N LEU A 275 -2.24 6.66 21.17
CA LEU A 275 -2.19 8.03 21.69
C LEU A 275 -1.10 8.20 22.76
N LYS A 276 -0.95 7.22 23.67
CA LYS A 276 0.10 7.23 24.69
C LYS A 276 1.50 7.18 24.08
N ASP A 277 1.72 6.39 23.03
CA ASP A 277 3.01 6.34 22.34
C ASP A 277 3.36 7.66 21.65
N GLN A 278 2.39 8.30 20.99
CA GLN A 278 2.58 9.63 20.42
C GLN A 278 2.93 10.65 21.51
N MET A 279 2.20 10.63 22.63
CA MET A 279 2.48 11.51 23.76
C MET A 279 3.85 11.25 24.40
N GLN A 280 4.32 10.00 24.46
CA GLN A 280 5.64 9.64 24.99
C GLN A 280 6.77 10.01 24.04
N ALA A 281 6.57 9.89 22.72
CA ALA A 281 7.53 10.29 21.72
C ALA A 281 7.69 11.83 21.66
N ASP A 282 6.59 12.56 21.85
CA ASP A 282 6.57 14.02 21.88
C ASP A 282 6.92 14.59 23.27
N ALA A 283 7.02 13.75 24.30
CA ALA A 283 7.43 14.17 25.64
C ALA A 283 8.93 14.52 25.64
N LEU A 284 9.23 15.82 25.86
CA LEU A 284 10.58 16.29 26.09
C LEU A 284 11.14 15.62 27.35
N ARG A 285 12.12 14.72 27.19
CA ARG A 285 12.83 14.09 28.32
C ARG A 285 13.60 15.16 29.09
N SER A 286 13.41 15.25 30.40
CA SER A 286 14.17 16.18 31.23
C SER A 286 15.64 15.77 31.26
N LEU A 287 16.53 16.69 30.90
CA LEU A 287 17.99 16.52 30.90
C LEU A 287 18.60 16.35 32.32
N SER A 288 17.80 16.19 33.36
CA SER A 288 18.26 16.05 34.75
C SER A 288 18.86 14.69 35.09
N THR A 289 18.73 13.68 34.23
CA THR A 289 19.21 12.31 34.52
C THR A 289 20.66 12.05 34.11
N THR A 290 21.36 12.99 33.48
CA THR A 290 22.70 12.72 32.94
C THR A 290 23.89 13.22 33.76
N LEU A 291 23.71 13.84 34.94
CA LEU A 291 24.87 14.38 35.68
C LEU A 291 24.97 14.12 37.19
N GLU A 292 23.93 13.69 37.90
CA GLU A 292 24.06 13.41 39.34
C GLU A 292 23.14 12.25 39.77
N ASP A 293 23.64 11.02 39.65
CA ASP A 293 23.39 9.93 40.61
C ASP A 293 24.29 8.72 40.26
N VAL A 294 25.54 8.79 40.73
CA VAL A 294 26.45 7.65 40.83
C VAL A 294 26.53 7.27 42.30
N GLU A 295 25.40 6.93 42.92
CA GLU A 295 25.36 6.28 44.23
C GLU A 295 24.30 5.17 44.25
N SER A 296 24.77 3.94 44.06
CA SER A 296 24.39 2.81 44.90
C SER A 296 22.90 2.46 45.00
N LYS A 297 22.34 1.92 43.90
CA LYS A 297 21.34 0.84 44.01
C LYS A 297 21.90 -0.42 43.37
N GLU A 298 22.69 -1.14 44.16
CA GLU A 298 22.79 -2.59 44.04
C GLU A 298 21.42 -3.17 44.41
N ASP A 299 20.47 -3.11 43.47
CA ASP A 299 19.23 -3.89 43.56
C ASP A 299 19.61 -5.35 43.31
N LYS A 300 20.11 -5.95 44.39
CA LYS A 300 20.04 -7.35 44.79
C LYS A 300 19.20 -8.18 43.81
N THR A 301 19.86 -8.69 42.77
CA THR A 301 19.38 -9.78 41.91
C THR A 301 19.26 -11.03 42.78
N THR A 302 18.20 -11.09 43.57
CA THR A 302 17.70 -12.37 44.05
C THR A 302 17.20 -13.06 42.78
N LEU A 303 18.05 -13.88 42.16
CA LEU A 303 17.61 -14.92 41.22
C LEU A 303 16.47 -15.65 41.93
N ALA A 304 15.23 -15.27 41.62
CA ALA A 304 14.08 -16.06 41.95
C ALA A 304 14.37 -17.39 41.25
N LYS A 305 14.55 -18.46 42.03
CA LYS A 305 14.58 -19.80 41.46
C LYS A 305 13.26 -19.98 40.73
N THR A 306 13.32 -19.84 39.42
CA THR A 306 12.19 -20.05 38.54
C THR A 306 11.80 -21.53 38.67
N PRO A 307 10.50 -21.86 38.72
CA PRO A 307 10.05 -23.24 38.83
C PRO A 307 10.21 -24.03 37.52
N TYR A 308 10.79 -23.41 36.48
CA TYR A 308 10.88 -23.93 35.13
C TYR A 308 12.28 -24.49 34.85
N ASN A 309 12.36 -25.61 34.13
CA ASN A 309 13.63 -26.23 33.81
C ASN A 309 14.39 -25.41 32.77
N GLU A 310 15.70 -25.21 32.94
CA GLU A 310 16.55 -24.40 32.05
C GLU A 310 16.40 -24.81 30.57
N GLU A 311 16.27 -26.11 30.30
CA GLU A 311 16.06 -26.65 28.96
C GLU A 311 14.74 -26.19 28.35
N GLU A 312 13.66 -26.16 29.13
CA GLU A 312 12.33 -25.71 28.68
C GLU A 312 12.32 -24.20 28.40
N LEU A 313 13.06 -23.41 29.19
CA LEU A 313 13.25 -21.99 28.89
C LEU A 313 13.98 -21.81 27.57
N GLN A 314 15.07 -22.54 27.35
CA GLN A 314 15.86 -22.44 26.12
C GLN A 314 15.03 -22.83 24.89
N GLU A 315 14.25 -23.91 24.98
CA GLU A 315 13.31 -24.32 23.94
C GLU A 315 12.26 -23.23 23.69
N ALA A 316 11.71 -22.63 24.75
CA ALA A 316 10.76 -21.54 24.63
C ALA A 316 11.37 -20.28 24.00
N MET A 317 12.60 -19.91 24.36
CA MET A 317 13.33 -18.81 23.72
C MET A 317 13.51 -19.08 22.23
N GLN A 318 13.90 -20.29 21.87
CA GLN A 318 14.11 -20.65 20.47
C GLN A 318 12.79 -20.65 19.70
N PHE A 319 11.73 -21.20 20.27
CA PHE A 319 10.39 -21.22 19.68
C PHE A 319 9.85 -19.80 19.47
N LEU A 320 9.98 -18.91 20.45
CA LEU A 320 9.45 -17.54 20.38
C LEU A 320 10.21 -16.64 19.40
N ARG A 321 11.46 -16.98 19.06
CA ARG A 321 12.25 -16.28 18.04
C ARG A 321 11.88 -16.66 16.61
N LEU A 322 11.18 -17.79 16.41
CA LEU A 322 10.78 -18.26 15.09
C LEU A 322 9.63 -17.42 14.51
N GLY A 323 9.59 -17.37 13.18
CA GLY A 323 8.49 -16.75 12.44
C GLY A 323 7.15 -17.44 12.73
N PRO A 324 6.01 -16.76 12.53
CA PRO A 324 4.69 -17.36 12.76
C PRO A 324 4.43 -18.59 11.88
N LYS A 325 5.01 -18.62 10.68
CA LYS A 325 4.94 -19.77 9.76
C LYS A 325 5.61 -21.00 10.37
N ASP A 326 6.87 -20.88 10.78
CA ASP A 326 7.63 -21.99 11.36
C ASP A 326 7.02 -22.47 12.68
N ARG A 327 6.54 -21.54 13.52
CA ARG A 327 5.81 -21.88 14.76
C ARG A 327 4.55 -22.68 14.47
N LEU A 328 3.78 -22.30 13.44
CA LEU A 328 2.60 -23.06 13.02
C LEU A 328 3.00 -24.47 12.57
N THR A 329 4.04 -24.61 11.75
CA THR A 329 4.53 -25.91 11.29
C THR A 329 4.90 -26.83 12.46
N LEU A 330 5.61 -26.31 13.48
CA LEU A 330 5.96 -27.09 14.68
C LEU A 330 4.74 -27.54 15.47
N VAL A 331 3.74 -26.66 15.64
CA VAL A 331 2.48 -27.01 16.32
C VAL A 331 1.72 -28.08 15.54
N LEU A 332 1.63 -27.97 14.22
CA LEU A 332 0.95 -28.95 13.36
C LEU A 332 1.67 -30.29 13.36
N GLU A 333 3.00 -30.29 13.30
CA GLU A 333 3.81 -31.50 13.36
C GLU A 333 3.66 -32.21 14.71
N TYR A 334 3.61 -31.46 15.82
CA TYR A 334 3.34 -32.00 17.14
C TYR A 334 1.95 -32.65 17.22
N LEU A 335 0.91 -31.96 16.73
CA LEU A 335 -0.46 -32.49 16.68
C LEU A 335 -0.55 -33.79 15.89
N ARG A 336 0.11 -33.86 14.73
CA ARG A 336 0.15 -35.07 13.90
C ARG A 336 0.90 -36.20 14.58
N ARG A 337 2.12 -35.96 15.06
CA ARG A 337 2.97 -37.01 15.66
C ARG A 337 2.42 -37.55 16.98
N ARG A 338 1.86 -36.68 17.82
CA ARG A 338 1.49 -37.04 19.19
C ARG A 338 0.05 -37.53 19.30
N TYR A 339 -0.85 -36.90 18.55
CA TYR A 339 -2.28 -37.13 18.66
C TYR A 339 -2.88 -37.76 17.40
N ALA A 340 -2.05 -38.07 16.39
CA ALA A 340 -2.55 -38.47 15.07
C ALA A 340 -3.65 -37.52 14.59
N TYR A 341 -3.53 -36.21 14.88
CA TYR A 341 -4.56 -35.21 14.59
C TYR A 341 -4.17 -34.35 13.40
N CYS A 342 -5.06 -34.24 12.42
CA CYS A 342 -4.87 -33.30 11.31
C CYS A 342 -5.71 -32.04 11.53
N PHE A 343 -5.05 -30.89 11.66
CA PHE A 343 -5.69 -29.58 11.78
C PHE A 343 -6.52 -29.21 10.54
N TRP A 344 -6.09 -29.61 9.35
CA TRP A 344 -6.77 -29.28 8.09
C TRP A 344 -8.02 -30.13 7.87
N CYS A 345 -7.96 -31.44 8.17
CA CYS A 345 -9.14 -32.32 8.14
C CYS A 345 -10.10 -32.03 9.32
N GLY A 346 -9.56 -31.54 10.44
CA GLY A 346 -10.32 -31.32 11.67
C GLY A 346 -10.64 -32.61 12.43
N THR A 347 -9.92 -33.70 12.18
CA THR A 347 -10.20 -35.04 12.72
C THR A 347 -8.97 -35.65 13.42
N GLU A 348 -9.25 -36.42 14.47
CA GLU A 348 -8.29 -37.28 15.16
C GLU A 348 -8.36 -38.68 14.55
N TYR A 349 -7.22 -39.25 14.20
CA TYR A 349 -7.09 -40.58 13.60
C TYR A 349 -6.71 -41.59 14.67
N GLU A 350 -6.93 -42.88 14.40
CA GLU A 350 -6.69 -43.91 15.42
C GLU A 350 -5.19 -44.13 15.68
N ASN A 351 -4.38 -44.05 14.63
CA ASN A 351 -2.94 -44.28 14.69
C ASN A 351 -2.20 -43.43 13.64
N GLN A 352 -0.88 -43.35 13.76
CA GLN A 352 -0.02 -42.67 12.79
C GLN A 352 -0.14 -43.27 11.37
N GLU A 353 -0.26 -44.59 11.26
CA GLU A 353 -0.46 -45.26 9.96
C GLU A 353 -1.82 -44.91 9.34
N ASP A 354 -2.86 -44.77 10.16
CA ASP A 354 -4.20 -44.38 9.72
C ASP A 354 -4.20 -42.94 9.19
N LEU A 355 -3.52 -42.04 9.90
CA LEU A 355 -3.27 -40.67 9.46
C LEU A 355 -2.56 -40.63 8.10
N GLU A 356 -1.50 -41.42 7.91
CA GLU A 356 -0.73 -41.40 6.65
C GLU A 356 -1.50 -41.95 5.45
N ASN A 357 -2.42 -42.89 5.67
CA ASN A 357 -3.21 -43.49 4.60
C ASN A 357 -4.46 -42.67 4.25
N ASN A 358 -5.07 -42.00 5.24
CA ASN A 358 -6.36 -41.32 5.07
C ASN A 358 -6.26 -39.78 5.00
N CYS A 359 -5.13 -39.18 5.40
CA CYS A 359 -4.92 -37.74 5.30
C CYS A 359 -4.28 -37.37 3.95
N PRO A 360 -4.84 -36.40 3.20
CA PRO A 360 -4.30 -35.96 1.90
C PRO A 360 -2.84 -35.51 1.94
N GLY A 361 -2.38 -34.95 3.06
CA GLY A 361 -0.99 -34.54 3.28
C GLY A 361 -0.80 -33.80 4.60
N PRO A 362 0.40 -33.26 4.88
CA PRO A 362 0.64 -32.43 6.07
C PRO A 362 0.35 -30.94 5.85
N GLU A 363 0.42 -30.47 4.61
CA GLU A 363 0.31 -29.05 4.28
C GLU A 363 -1.13 -28.63 4.02
N GLU A 364 -1.36 -27.32 4.04
CA GLU A 364 -2.67 -26.75 3.68
C GLU A 364 -3.04 -27.11 2.23
N GLU A 365 -2.08 -27.05 1.31
CA GLU A 365 -2.33 -27.18 -0.13
C GLU A 365 -2.81 -28.58 -0.54
N ASP A 366 -2.59 -29.57 0.33
CA ASP A 366 -3.00 -30.97 0.10
C ASP A 366 -4.50 -31.20 0.38
N HIS A 367 -5.17 -30.27 1.07
CA HIS A 367 -6.56 -30.38 1.55
C HIS A 367 -7.48 -29.36 0.89
#